data_AF-A0A662YWA5-F1
#
_entry.id   AF-A0A662YWA5-F1
#
_cell.length_a   1.000
_cell.length_b   1.000
_cell.length_c   1.000
_cell.angle_alpha   90.00
_cell.angle_beta   90.00
_cell.angle_gamma   90.00
#
_symmetry.space_group_name_H-M   'P 1'
#
loop_
_entity.id
_entity.type
_entity.pdbx_description
1 polymer ?
#
loop_
_entity_poly.entity_id
_entity_poly.type
_entity_poly.pdbx_seq_one_letter_code
_entity_poly.pdbx_strand_id
1 'polypeptide(L)'
;MKTGLETVKAALRAFFENSAEDLEQTMENLKLGQFTHTRTQPKGVTQIINYTTGALLPVLSSLFEHIGQNQFGEDLILDDVQVSCYRILGSLYALGTSKNIYVERQRPALGECLAAFAVAFPVSFMEPHLNKHNTYSIYNTKGSRERAALNLLTRVEEVCPNIPSLEKSLEEIMELAESGIRYTQMPHMMEVVLPMLCSYMSHWWEHGPENNPEKMDMCCTALTSEHMNTLLGNILKIIYNNLGIDEGAWMKRLAGID
;
A
#
# COMPACT_ATOMS: atom_id res chain seq x y z
N MET A 1 10.89 19.87 27.53
CA MET A 1 9.86 19.38 26.57
C MET A 1 10.42 18.87 25.25
N LYS A 2 11.53 19.39 24.69
CA LYS A 2 12.13 18.88 23.43
C LYS A 2 12.60 17.41 23.48
N THR A 3 13.04 16.92 24.65
CA THR A 3 13.51 15.54 24.83
C THR A 3 12.42 14.48 24.66
N GLY A 4 11.17 14.78 25.05
CA GLY A 4 10.07 13.83 24.92
C GLY A 4 9.67 13.57 23.46
N LEU A 5 9.68 14.62 22.63
CA LEU A 5 9.34 14.52 21.21
C LEU A 5 10.34 13.66 20.43
N GLU A 6 11.64 13.87 20.68
CA GLU A 6 12.69 13.07 20.04
C GLU A 6 12.64 11.59 20.47
N THR A 7 12.30 11.31 21.73
CA THR A 7 12.07 9.93 22.18
C THR A 7 10.88 9.28 21.46
N VAL A 8 9.79 10.02 21.26
CA VAL A 8 8.62 9.50 20.52
C VAL A 8 8.96 9.23 19.06
N LYS A 9 9.69 10.15 18.39
CA LYS A 9 10.16 9.93 17.01
C LYS A 9 11.08 8.72 16.89
N ALA A 10 11.99 8.53 17.84
CA ALA A 10 12.87 7.36 17.87
C ALA A 10 12.09 6.06 18.06
N ALA A 11 11.08 6.05 18.95
CA ALA A 11 10.22 4.90 19.16
C ALA A 11 9.37 4.57 17.92
N LEU A 12 8.82 5.60 17.24
CA LEU A 12 8.07 5.44 16.01
C LEU A 12 8.94 4.86 14.88
N ARG A 13 10.16 5.38 14.75
CA ARG A 13 11.14 4.83 13.79
C ARG A 13 11.45 3.36 14.07
N ALA A 14 11.73 3.01 15.32
CA ALA A 14 11.99 1.63 15.70
C ALA A 14 10.77 0.73 15.41
N PHE A 15 9.56 1.22 15.65
CA PHE A 15 8.33 0.50 15.34
C PHE A 15 8.20 0.20 13.85
N PHE A 16 8.35 1.21 12.97
CA PHE A 16 8.24 0.98 11.52
C PHE A 16 9.36 0.10 10.98
N GLU A 17 10.57 0.23 11.50
CA GLU A 17 11.69 -0.62 11.10
C GLU A 17 11.43 -2.09 11.46
N ASN A 18 11.06 -2.37 12.72
CA ASN A 18 10.71 -3.72 13.15
C ASN A 18 9.50 -4.27 12.37
N SER A 19 8.51 -3.41 12.08
CA SER A 19 7.33 -3.81 11.29
C SER A 19 7.70 -4.22 9.87
N ALA A 20 8.64 -3.49 9.24
CA ALA A 20 9.16 -3.83 7.92
C ALA A 20 9.88 -5.18 7.95
N GLU A 21 10.78 -5.40 8.92
CA GLU A 21 11.50 -6.67 9.10
C GLU A 21 10.55 -7.85 9.32
N ASP A 22 9.54 -7.70 10.18
CA ASP A 22 8.56 -8.76 10.48
C ASP A 22 7.72 -9.14 9.25
N LEU A 23 7.35 -8.17 8.42
CA LEU A 23 6.61 -8.38 7.17
C LEU A 23 7.49 -9.05 6.10
N GLU A 24 8.74 -8.63 5.95
CA GLU A 24 9.72 -9.23 5.05
C GLU A 24 10.01 -10.69 5.44
N GLN A 25 10.23 -10.93 6.74
CA GLN A 25 10.47 -12.27 7.26
C GLN A 25 9.25 -13.18 7.04
N THR A 26 8.03 -12.64 7.19
CA THR A 26 6.79 -13.35 6.88
C THR A 26 6.72 -13.73 5.40
N MET A 27 7.04 -12.79 4.51
CA MET A 27 7.07 -13.02 3.08
C MET A 27 8.11 -14.09 2.69
N GLU A 28 9.32 -14.04 3.25
CA GLU A 28 10.36 -15.04 3.00
C GLU A 28 9.96 -16.43 3.45
N ASN A 29 9.40 -16.56 4.65
CA ASN A 29 8.90 -17.82 5.18
C ASN A 29 7.82 -18.43 4.26
N LEU A 30 6.93 -17.59 3.73
CA LEU A 30 5.89 -18.00 2.78
C LEU A 30 6.46 -18.44 1.43
N LYS A 31 7.51 -17.78 0.93
CA LYS A 31 8.21 -18.14 -0.33
C LYS A 31 8.93 -19.48 -0.21
N LEU A 32 9.59 -19.73 0.91
CA LEU A 32 10.34 -20.97 1.16
C LEU A 32 9.43 -22.19 1.37
N GLY A 33 8.11 -22.01 1.40
CA GLY A 33 7.16 -23.11 1.52
C GLY A 33 7.32 -23.91 2.81
N GLN A 34 7.88 -23.31 3.88
CA GLN A 34 8.11 -24.00 5.17
C GLN A 34 6.83 -24.48 5.88
N PHE A 35 5.68 -24.35 5.21
CA PHE A 35 4.34 -24.69 5.66
C PHE A 35 3.71 -25.88 4.93
N THR A 36 4.30 -26.36 3.82
CA THR A 36 3.75 -27.48 3.05
C THR A 36 4.08 -28.81 3.73
N HIS A 37 3.17 -29.27 4.60
CA HIS A 37 2.96 -30.67 4.99
C HIS A 37 4.20 -31.57 5.21
N THR A 38 5.28 -31.03 5.75
CA THR A 38 6.37 -31.85 6.30
C THR A 38 6.12 -31.99 7.79
N ARG A 39 6.26 -33.22 8.31
CA ARG A 39 5.96 -33.67 9.68
C ARG A 39 6.77 -32.95 10.79
N THR A 40 7.48 -31.90 10.42
CA THR A 40 8.39 -31.06 11.20
C THR A 40 8.17 -29.59 10.80
N GLN A 41 6.99 -29.04 11.10
CA GLN A 41 6.83 -27.58 11.08
C GLN A 41 7.60 -26.98 12.26
N PRO A 42 8.52 -26.03 12.03
CA PRO A 42 9.11 -25.26 13.11
C PRO A 42 8.01 -24.36 13.71
N LYS A 43 7.62 -24.63 14.97
CA LYS A 43 6.55 -23.93 15.69
C LYS A 43 6.67 -22.39 15.63
N GLY A 44 7.89 -21.85 15.50
CA GLY A 44 8.14 -20.41 15.41
C GLY A 44 7.59 -19.76 14.13
N VAL A 45 7.56 -20.46 13.00
CA VAL A 45 7.23 -19.87 11.69
C VAL A 45 5.72 -19.62 11.57
N THR A 46 4.88 -20.50 12.12
CA THR A 46 3.43 -20.26 12.26
C THR A 46 3.12 -19.15 13.26
N GLN A 47 3.91 -19.03 14.33
CA GLN A 47 3.75 -17.95 15.31
C GLN A 47 4.04 -16.58 14.70
N ILE A 48 5.08 -16.47 13.86
CA ILE A 48 5.40 -15.25 13.12
C ILE A 48 4.21 -14.83 12.24
N ILE A 49 3.66 -15.73 11.42
CA ILE A 49 2.49 -15.40 10.58
C ILE A 49 1.29 -14.95 11.42
N ASN A 50 0.99 -15.64 12.51
CA ASN A 50 -0.15 -15.31 13.35
C ASN A 50 0.04 -13.97 14.06
N TYR A 51 1.25 -13.65 14.49
CA TYR A 51 1.59 -12.34 15.04
C TYR A 51 1.46 -11.25 13.98
N THR A 52 2.06 -11.46 12.80
CA THR A 52 2.05 -10.47 11.72
C THR A 52 0.63 -10.20 11.22
N THR A 53 -0.17 -11.24 11.01
CA THR A 53 -1.54 -11.08 10.47
C THR A 53 -2.57 -10.74 11.55
N GLY A 54 -2.42 -11.26 12.78
CA GLY A 54 -3.40 -11.08 13.85
C GLY A 54 -3.14 -9.89 14.78
N ALA A 55 -1.91 -9.37 14.84
CA ALA A 55 -1.57 -8.24 15.71
C ALA A 55 -0.92 -7.08 14.94
N LEU A 56 0.15 -7.34 14.19
CA LEU A 56 0.89 -6.28 13.51
C LEU A 56 0.05 -5.58 12.44
N LEU A 57 -0.61 -6.36 11.57
CA LEU A 57 -1.40 -5.83 10.47
C LEU A 57 -2.56 -4.94 10.93
N PRO A 58 -3.42 -5.34 11.90
CA PRO A 58 -4.44 -4.43 12.44
C PRO A 58 -3.86 -3.14 13.05
N VAL A 59 -2.74 -3.24 13.78
CA VAL A 59 -2.09 -2.07 14.37
C VAL A 59 -1.57 -1.12 13.29
N LEU A 60 -0.96 -1.65 12.22
CA LEU A 60 -0.52 -0.86 11.07
C LEU A 60 -1.71 -0.21 10.36
N SER A 61 -2.79 -0.96 10.09
CA SER A 61 -4.01 -0.42 9.47
C SER A 61 -4.55 0.76 10.26
N SER A 62 -4.80 0.60 11.57
CA SER A 62 -5.32 1.68 12.42
C SER A 62 -4.36 2.86 12.53
N LEU A 63 -3.04 2.61 12.56
CA LEU A 63 -2.05 3.67 12.60
C LEU A 63 -2.05 4.48 11.29
N PHE A 64 -2.02 3.82 10.14
CA PHE A 64 -2.06 4.51 8.84
C PHE A 64 -3.38 5.23 8.64
N GLU A 65 -4.51 4.62 9.01
CA GLU A 65 -5.82 5.27 8.95
C GLU A 65 -5.83 6.55 9.80
N HIS A 66 -5.32 6.48 11.03
CA HIS A 66 -5.22 7.66 11.90
C HIS A 66 -4.30 8.74 11.31
N ILE A 67 -3.15 8.35 10.75
CA ILE A 67 -2.21 9.28 10.10
C ILE A 67 -2.86 9.95 8.90
N GLY A 68 -3.55 9.19 8.04
CA GLY A 68 -4.23 9.68 6.85
C GLY A 68 -5.39 10.62 7.17
N GLN A 69 -6.27 10.23 8.11
CA GLN A 69 -7.41 11.05 8.53
C GLN A 69 -7.00 12.40 9.12
N ASN A 70 -5.86 12.45 9.81
CA ASN A 70 -5.35 13.67 10.44
C ASN A 70 -4.26 14.38 9.62
N GLN A 71 -3.95 13.89 8.42
CA GLN A 71 -2.92 14.44 7.52
C GLN A 71 -1.53 14.57 8.17
N PHE A 72 -1.19 13.67 9.10
CA PHE A 72 0.10 13.69 9.79
C PHE A 72 1.25 13.05 8.98
N GLY A 73 0.97 12.55 7.77
CA GLY A 73 1.94 11.87 6.92
C GLY A 73 3.18 12.73 6.64
N GLU A 74 2.97 14.02 6.35
CA GLU A 74 4.03 14.98 6.02
C GLU A 74 4.96 15.29 7.20
N ASP A 75 4.48 15.13 8.43
CA ASP A 75 5.24 15.42 9.66
C ASP A 75 5.89 14.18 10.28
N LEU A 76 5.26 13.01 10.12
CA LEU A 76 5.65 11.75 10.78
C LEU A 76 6.44 10.82 9.87
N ILE A 77 6.09 10.71 8.59
CA ILE A 77 6.67 9.74 7.64
C ILE A 77 7.77 10.44 6.83
N LEU A 78 8.85 10.78 7.54
CA LEU A 78 10.01 11.46 6.98
C LEU A 78 11.28 10.62 7.15
N ASP A 79 12.28 10.93 6.34
CA ASP A 79 13.62 10.36 6.39
C ASP A 79 13.60 8.83 6.48
N ASP A 80 14.11 8.28 7.58
CA ASP A 80 14.26 6.84 7.78
C ASP A 80 12.93 6.11 7.96
N VAL A 81 11.92 6.78 8.51
CA VAL A 81 10.57 6.21 8.60
C VAL A 81 10.01 5.99 7.20
N GLN A 82 10.28 6.92 6.28
CA GLN A 82 9.87 6.78 4.89
C GLN A 82 10.53 5.56 4.22
N VAL A 83 11.79 5.25 4.54
CA VAL A 83 12.49 4.05 4.05
C VAL A 83 11.80 2.77 4.55
N SER A 84 11.52 2.69 5.85
CA SER A 84 10.79 1.54 6.41
C SER A 84 9.37 1.43 5.82
N CYS A 85 8.69 2.56 5.56
CA CYS A 85 7.38 2.58 4.90
C CYS A 85 7.41 2.04 3.47
N TYR A 86 8.44 2.35 2.68
CA TYR A 86 8.59 1.73 1.35
C TYR A 86 8.76 0.20 1.43
N ARG A 87 9.51 -0.29 2.42
CA ARG A 87 9.67 -1.75 2.66
C ARG A 87 8.36 -2.41 3.08
N ILE A 88 7.60 -1.75 3.98
CA ILE A 88 6.26 -2.19 4.39
C ILE A 88 5.33 -2.25 3.19
N LEU A 89 5.28 -1.20 2.38
CA LEU A 89 4.46 -1.12 1.17
C LEU A 89 4.77 -2.28 0.21
N GLY A 90 6.06 -2.50 -0.10
CA GLY A 90 6.48 -3.61 -0.95
C GLY A 90 6.10 -4.97 -0.40
N SER A 91 6.23 -5.17 0.92
CA SER A 91 5.88 -6.43 1.59
C SER A 91 4.38 -6.67 1.63
N LEU A 92 3.57 -5.66 1.99
CA LEU A 92 2.11 -5.75 2.01
C LEU A 92 1.56 -6.06 0.62
N TYR A 93 2.05 -5.38 -0.41
CA TYR A 93 1.62 -5.61 -1.79
C TYR A 93 1.98 -7.02 -2.27
N ALA A 94 3.22 -7.46 -2.02
CA ALA A 94 3.67 -8.80 -2.39
C ALA A 94 2.91 -9.91 -1.64
N LEU A 95 2.56 -9.69 -0.37
CA LEU A 95 1.72 -10.60 0.41
C LEU A 95 0.30 -10.63 -0.17
N GLY A 96 -0.34 -9.47 -0.36
CA GLY A 96 -1.74 -9.38 -0.82
C GLY A 96 -1.98 -9.95 -2.21
N THR A 97 -0.98 -9.85 -3.10
CA THR A 97 -1.02 -10.42 -4.47
C THR A 97 -0.54 -11.87 -4.56
N SER A 98 -0.06 -12.44 -3.45
CA SER A 98 0.39 -13.82 -3.40
C SER A 98 -0.76 -14.83 -3.55
N LYS A 99 -0.46 -15.96 -4.21
CA LYS A 99 -1.38 -17.11 -4.36
C LYS A 99 -1.24 -18.14 -3.24
N ASN A 100 -0.58 -17.79 -2.14
CA ASN A 100 -0.38 -18.70 -1.02
C ASN A 100 -1.65 -18.81 -0.17
N ILE A 101 -2.13 -20.04 0.06
CA ILE A 101 -3.36 -20.38 0.83
C ILE A 101 -3.45 -19.64 2.17
N TYR A 102 -2.33 -19.48 2.88
CA TYR A 102 -2.32 -18.81 4.19
C TYR A 102 -2.63 -17.32 4.09
N VAL A 103 -2.24 -16.69 2.99
CA VAL A 103 -2.45 -15.27 2.75
C VAL A 103 -3.82 -15.00 2.16
N GLU A 104 -4.44 -15.96 1.46
CA GLU A 104 -5.77 -15.75 0.87
C GLU A 104 -6.83 -15.37 1.90
N ARG A 105 -6.73 -15.90 3.12
CA ARG A 105 -7.65 -15.56 4.22
C ARG A 105 -7.41 -14.17 4.80
N GLN A 106 -6.20 -13.63 4.64
CA GLN A 106 -5.75 -12.35 5.21
C GLN A 106 -5.63 -11.25 4.16
N ARG A 107 -5.77 -11.61 2.88
CA ARG A 107 -5.84 -10.72 1.73
C ARG A 107 -6.80 -9.54 1.95
N PRO A 108 -7.99 -9.71 2.54
CA PRO A 108 -8.87 -8.58 2.77
C PRO A 108 -8.29 -7.54 3.74
N ALA A 109 -7.66 -7.98 4.84
CA ALA A 109 -7.00 -7.10 5.80
C ALA A 109 -5.70 -6.47 5.25
N LEU A 110 -4.98 -7.19 4.40
CA LEU A 110 -3.79 -6.65 3.72
C LEU A 110 -4.16 -5.53 2.76
N GLY A 111 -5.25 -5.70 2.01
CA GLY A 111 -5.78 -4.67 1.12
C GLY A 111 -6.29 -3.44 1.86
N GLU A 112 -6.96 -3.64 3.00
CA GLU A 112 -7.38 -2.55 3.89
C GLU A 112 -6.17 -1.77 4.44
N CYS A 113 -5.13 -2.47 4.90
CA CYS A 113 -3.90 -1.82 5.35
C CYS A 113 -3.21 -1.04 4.24
N LEU A 114 -3.19 -1.57 3.01
CA LEU A 114 -2.62 -0.88 1.84
C LEU A 114 -3.44 0.34 1.43
N ALA A 115 -4.76 0.25 1.51
CA ALA A 115 -5.67 1.36 1.27
C ALA A 115 -5.45 2.49 2.30
N ALA A 116 -5.36 2.14 3.58
CA ALA A 116 -5.01 3.09 4.65
C ALA A 116 -3.62 3.70 4.44
N PHE A 117 -2.62 2.89 4.07
CA PHE A 117 -1.27 3.35 3.74
C PHE A 117 -1.29 4.36 2.58
N ALA A 118 -2.09 4.12 1.55
CA ALA A 118 -2.13 4.97 0.36
C ALA A 118 -2.60 6.40 0.65
N VAL A 119 -3.40 6.60 1.70
CA VAL A 119 -3.82 7.92 2.20
C VAL A 119 -2.80 8.52 3.17
N ALA A 120 -2.10 7.68 3.94
CA ALA A 120 -1.16 8.13 4.97
C ALA A 120 0.21 8.56 4.40
N PHE A 121 0.64 7.96 3.29
CA PHE A 121 2.00 8.11 2.79
C PHE A 121 2.18 9.42 2.03
N PRO A 122 3.14 10.29 2.39
CA PRO A 122 3.28 11.64 1.83
C PRO A 122 3.94 11.68 0.44
N VAL A 123 4.11 10.53 -0.22
CA VAL A 123 4.71 10.42 -1.55
C VAL A 123 3.81 9.66 -2.51
N SER A 124 3.64 10.19 -3.71
CA SER A 124 2.85 9.63 -4.81
C SER A 124 3.54 8.38 -5.41
N PHE A 125 3.55 7.30 -4.63
CA PHE A 125 4.35 6.11 -4.91
C PHE A 125 3.94 5.35 -6.18
N MET A 126 2.71 5.54 -6.69
CA MET A 126 2.26 4.94 -7.95
C MET A 126 2.68 5.75 -9.19
N GLU A 127 3.25 6.94 -9.00
CA GLU A 127 3.70 7.85 -10.05
C GLU A 127 5.17 8.26 -9.82
N PRO A 128 6.11 7.30 -9.72
CA PRO A 128 7.49 7.59 -9.31
C PRO A 128 8.22 8.56 -10.26
N HIS A 129 7.80 8.64 -11.53
CA HIS A 129 8.31 9.58 -12.53
C HIS A 129 8.04 11.06 -12.18
N LEU A 130 7.04 11.34 -11.34
CA LEU A 130 6.71 12.67 -10.82
C LEU A 130 7.33 12.94 -9.45
N ASN A 131 8.04 11.97 -8.86
CA ASN A 131 8.64 12.11 -7.54
C ASN A 131 9.60 13.31 -7.45
N LYS A 132 10.20 13.74 -8.57
CA LYS A 132 11.05 14.96 -8.63
C LYS A 132 10.34 16.24 -8.15
N HIS A 133 9.02 16.26 -8.17
CA HIS A 133 8.20 17.39 -7.73
C HIS A 133 7.69 17.23 -6.29
N ASN A 134 7.91 16.08 -5.64
CA ASN A 134 7.45 15.84 -4.29
C ASN A 134 8.45 16.39 -3.26
N THR A 135 8.03 17.37 -2.46
CA THR A 135 8.89 18.05 -1.48
C THR A 135 9.25 17.21 -0.26
N TYR A 136 8.46 16.18 0.04
CA TYR A 136 8.61 15.31 1.20
C TYR A 136 9.38 14.01 0.91
N SER A 137 9.73 13.78 -0.35
CA SER A 137 10.49 12.60 -0.77
C SER A 137 11.94 12.67 -0.26
N ILE A 138 12.38 11.61 0.42
CA ILE A 138 13.77 11.42 0.87
C ILE A 138 14.79 11.58 -0.27
N TYR A 139 14.37 11.28 -1.49
CA TYR A 139 15.18 11.42 -2.71
C TYR A 139 15.51 12.86 -3.05
N ASN A 140 14.66 13.80 -2.64
CA ASN A 140 14.80 15.23 -2.90
C ASN A 140 15.32 15.98 -1.67
N THR A 141 15.06 15.46 -0.46
CA THR A 141 15.52 16.09 0.79
C THR A 141 16.94 15.68 1.21
N LYS A 142 17.42 14.49 0.83
CA LYS A 142 18.76 13.96 1.21
C LYS A 142 19.73 13.85 0.04
N GLY A 143 20.99 14.13 0.33
CA GLY A 143 22.09 13.96 -0.62
C GLY A 143 22.33 12.48 -0.99
N SER A 144 23.00 12.23 -2.13
CA SER A 144 23.33 10.85 -2.56
C SER A 144 24.12 10.06 -1.51
N ARG A 145 25.03 10.71 -0.79
CA ARG A 145 25.84 10.10 0.27
C ARG A 145 25.01 9.66 1.47
N GLU A 146 24.01 10.45 1.86
CA GLU A 146 23.12 10.14 2.98
C GLU A 146 22.18 8.99 2.60
N ARG A 147 21.65 9.00 1.37
CA ARG A 147 20.83 7.90 0.84
C ARG A 147 21.59 6.57 0.80
N ALA A 148 22.86 6.60 0.38
CA ALA A 148 23.71 5.42 0.40
C ALA A 148 23.94 4.88 1.82
N ALA A 149 24.01 5.75 2.84
CA ALA A 149 24.13 5.33 4.25
C ALA A 149 22.86 4.65 4.78
N LEU A 150 21.71 4.91 4.16
CA LEU A 150 20.41 4.30 4.48
C LEU A 150 20.08 3.09 3.60
N ASN A 151 21.05 2.59 2.83
CA ASN A 151 20.87 1.51 1.86
C ASN A 151 19.75 1.76 0.84
N LEU A 152 19.44 3.03 0.55
CA LEU A 152 18.47 3.39 -0.47
C LEU A 152 19.05 3.18 -1.86
N LEU A 153 18.23 2.60 -2.74
CA LEU A 153 18.55 2.47 -4.16
C LEU A 153 18.60 3.84 -4.83
N THR A 154 19.30 3.91 -5.96
CA THR A 154 19.60 5.19 -6.63
C THR A 154 18.34 5.89 -7.13
N ARG A 155 17.33 5.09 -7.50
CA ARG A 155 16.05 5.51 -8.08
C ARG A 155 14.88 5.05 -7.21
N VAL A 156 13.82 5.84 -7.16
CA VAL A 156 12.61 5.54 -6.37
C VAL A 156 11.90 4.31 -6.96
N GLU A 157 11.92 4.21 -8.30
CA GLU A 157 11.35 3.10 -9.07
C GLU A 157 11.95 1.75 -8.69
N GLU A 158 13.20 1.73 -8.20
CA GLU A 158 13.91 0.50 -7.85
C GLU A 158 13.56 0.00 -6.44
N VAL A 159 13.01 0.86 -5.56
CA VAL A 159 12.70 0.52 -4.16
C VAL A 159 11.54 -0.46 -4.07
N CYS A 160 10.55 -0.32 -4.95
CA CYS A 160 9.35 -1.16 -4.96
C CYS A 160 9.01 -1.63 -6.39
N PRO A 161 9.82 -2.52 -6.99
CA PRO A 161 9.68 -2.89 -8.40
C PRO A 161 8.40 -3.70 -8.69
N ASN A 162 7.77 -4.27 -7.66
CA ASN A 162 6.56 -5.07 -7.81
C ASN A 162 5.28 -4.22 -7.85
N ILE A 163 5.35 -2.95 -7.44
CA ILE A 163 4.17 -2.09 -7.38
C ILE A 163 3.91 -1.57 -8.79
N PRO A 164 2.71 -1.78 -9.34
CA PRO A 164 2.35 -1.26 -10.65
C PRO A 164 2.27 0.26 -10.62
N SER A 165 2.56 0.90 -11.75
CA SER A 165 2.26 2.31 -11.94
C SER A 165 0.74 2.56 -11.89
N LEU A 166 0.35 3.81 -11.65
CA LEU A 166 -1.04 4.24 -11.69
C LEU A 166 -1.72 3.84 -13.00
N GLU A 167 -1.09 4.15 -14.14
CA GLU A 167 -1.60 3.83 -15.48
C GLU A 167 -1.81 2.33 -15.65
N LYS A 168 -0.80 1.52 -15.31
CA LYS A 168 -0.89 0.06 -15.40
C LYS A 168 -2.00 -0.51 -14.51
N SER A 169 -2.17 0.03 -13.31
CA SER A 169 -3.23 -0.40 -12.39
C SER A 169 -4.62 -0.08 -12.93
N LEU A 170 -4.78 1.10 -13.54
CA LEU A 170 -6.03 1.49 -14.19
C LEU A 170 -6.36 0.62 -15.39
N GLU A 171 -5.35 0.29 -16.22
CA GLU A 171 -5.49 -0.65 -17.34
C GLU A 171 -5.92 -2.04 -16.87
N GLU A 172 -5.27 -2.60 -15.86
CA GLU A 172 -5.62 -3.92 -15.31
C GLU A 172 -7.06 -3.95 -14.75
N ILE A 173 -7.50 -2.86 -14.10
CA ILE A 173 -8.89 -2.74 -13.60
C ILE A 173 -9.89 -2.58 -14.75
N MET A 174 -9.53 -1.85 -15.81
CA MET A 174 -10.36 -1.73 -17.01
C MET A 174 -10.52 -3.09 -17.70
N GLU A 175 -9.43 -3.82 -17.90
CA GLU A 175 -9.46 -5.18 -18.47
C GLU A 175 -10.31 -6.13 -17.62
N LEU A 176 -10.20 -6.05 -16.29
CA LEU A 176 -11.05 -6.81 -15.37
C LEU A 176 -12.54 -6.47 -15.55
N ALA A 177 -12.86 -5.19 -15.67
CA ALA A 177 -14.22 -4.72 -15.87
C ALA A 177 -14.81 -5.15 -17.23
N GLU A 178 -14.00 -5.15 -18.29
CA GLU A 178 -14.40 -5.52 -19.65
C GLU A 178 -14.52 -7.02 -19.87
N SER A 179 -13.60 -7.80 -19.31
CA SER A 179 -13.56 -9.26 -19.48
C SER A 179 -14.69 -9.99 -18.78
N GLY A 180 -15.36 -9.36 -17.81
CA GLY A 180 -16.41 -10.01 -17.01
C GLY A 180 -15.88 -11.10 -16.08
N ILE A 181 -14.58 -11.06 -15.77
CA ILE A 181 -13.93 -11.99 -14.84
C ILE A 181 -14.64 -11.90 -13.48
N ARG A 182 -14.93 -13.07 -12.91
CA ARG A 182 -15.58 -13.16 -11.60
C ARG A 182 -14.56 -13.00 -10.48
N TYR A 183 -15.03 -12.54 -9.33
CA TYR A 183 -14.28 -12.39 -8.08
C TYR A 183 -13.39 -13.60 -7.77
N THR A 184 -13.94 -14.81 -7.89
CA THR A 184 -13.25 -16.07 -7.55
C THR A 184 -12.00 -16.34 -8.40
N GLN A 185 -11.87 -15.69 -9.56
CA GLN A 185 -10.73 -15.87 -10.47
C GLN A 185 -9.58 -14.91 -10.15
N MET A 186 -9.88 -13.70 -9.69
CA MET A 186 -8.89 -12.66 -9.39
C MET A 186 -9.20 -11.90 -8.08
N PRO A 187 -9.20 -12.58 -6.92
CA PRO A 187 -9.56 -11.97 -5.64
C PRO A 187 -8.58 -10.86 -5.21
N HIS A 188 -7.28 -10.98 -5.53
CA HIS A 188 -6.27 -9.95 -5.24
C HIS A 188 -6.57 -8.61 -5.92
N MET A 189 -7.18 -8.61 -7.11
CA MET A 189 -7.55 -7.36 -7.78
C MET A 189 -8.65 -6.64 -7.00
N MET A 190 -9.68 -7.36 -6.57
CA MET A 190 -10.85 -6.78 -5.90
C MET A 190 -10.61 -6.46 -4.43
N GLU A 191 -9.76 -7.24 -3.75
CA GLU A 191 -9.52 -7.08 -2.30
C GLU A 191 -8.28 -6.27 -1.97
N VAL A 192 -7.32 -6.11 -2.90
CA VAL A 192 -6.04 -5.45 -2.61
C VAL A 192 -5.80 -4.27 -3.55
N VAL A 193 -5.73 -4.53 -4.87
CA VAL A 193 -5.37 -3.50 -5.85
C VAL A 193 -6.45 -2.44 -5.95
N LEU A 194 -7.72 -2.84 -6.05
CA LEU A 194 -8.83 -1.92 -6.23
C LEU A 194 -9.05 -1.01 -5.00
N PRO A 195 -9.11 -1.50 -3.74
CA PRO A 195 -9.21 -0.63 -2.58
C PRO A 195 -8.02 0.32 -2.44
N MET A 196 -6.79 -0.17 -2.65
CA MET A 196 -5.58 0.66 -2.64
C MET A 196 -5.67 1.77 -3.68
N LEU A 197 -6.09 1.46 -4.91
CA LEU A 197 -6.22 2.41 -6.00
C LEU A 197 -7.31 3.46 -5.71
N CYS A 198 -8.45 3.04 -5.17
CA CYS A 198 -9.52 3.96 -4.78
C CYS A 198 -9.02 4.97 -3.72
N SER A 199 -8.37 4.49 -2.67
CA SER A 199 -7.81 5.33 -1.61
C SER A 199 -6.70 6.24 -2.11
N TYR A 200 -5.77 5.71 -2.92
CA TYR A 200 -4.70 6.49 -3.54
C TYR A 200 -5.27 7.63 -4.37
N MET A 201 -6.18 7.33 -5.29
CA MET A 201 -6.70 8.34 -6.21
C MET A 201 -7.55 9.37 -5.48
N SER A 202 -8.34 8.96 -4.48
CA SER A 202 -9.13 9.90 -3.68
C SER A 202 -8.26 10.90 -2.94
N HIS A 203 -7.13 10.47 -2.38
CA HIS A 203 -6.22 11.35 -1.64
C HIS A 203 -5.37 12.23 -2.57
N TRP A 204 -4.78 11.64 -3.60
CA TRP A 204 -3.86 12.35 -4.49
C TRP A 204 -4.56 13.24 -5.50
N TRP A 205 -5.84 13.01 -5.80
CA TRP A 205 -6.63 13.92 -6.64
C TRP A 205 -6.66 15.34 -6.07
N GLU A 206 -6.78 15.50 -4.73
CA GLU A 206 -6.71 16.82 -4.06
C GLU A 206 -5.39 17.55 -4.29
N HIS A 207 -4.32 16.80 -4.56
CA HIS A 207 -2.96 17.31 -4.83
C HIS A 207 -2.66 17.41 -6.33
N GLY A 208 -3.61 17.07 -7.20
CA GLY A 208 -3.47 17.08 -8.65
C GLY A 208 -3.52 18.48 -9.28
N PRO A 209 -3.23 18.57 -10.59
CA PRO A 209 -3.17 19.82 -11.34
C PRO A 209 -4.50 20.58 -11.38
N GLU A 210 -5.64 19.88 -11.34
CA GLU A 210 -6.97 20.50 -11.34
C GLU A 210 -7.24 21.30 -10.05
N ASN A 211 -6.72 20.82 -8.93
CA ASN A 211 -6.87 21.45 -7.62
C ASN A 211 -5.74 22.44 -7.31
N ASN A 212 -4.63 22.38 -8.04
CA ASN A 212 -3.47 23.26 -7.90
C ASN A 212 -3.06 23.94 -9.24
N PRO A 213 -3.92 24.79 -9.82
CA PRO A 213 -3.71 25.37 -11.16
C PRO A 213 -2.46 26.25 -11.25
N GLU A 214 -1.99 26.82 -10.13
CA GLU A 214 -0.78 27.66 -10.09
C GLU A 214 0.52 26.85 -10.21
N LYS A 215 0.48 25.53 -10.01
CA LYS A 215 1.66 24.64 -9.99
C LYS A 215 1.55 23.49 -10.98
N MET A 216 0.79 23.63 -12.07
CA MET A 216 0.56 22.54 -13.04
C MET A 216 1.85 21.80 -13.46
N ASP A 217 2.93 22.53 -13.79
CA ASP A 217 4.21 21.94 -14.23
C ASP A 217 5.07 21.39 -13.08
N MET A 218 4.64 21.55 -11.83
CA MET A 218 5.33 21.15 -10.61
C MET A 218 4.44 20.27 -9.71
N CYS A 219 3.37 19.70 -10.25
CA CYS A 219 2.51 18.79 -9.50
C CYS A 219 3.23 17.44 -9.28
N CYS A 220 3.04 16.88 -8.08
CA CYS A 220 3.61 15.59 -7.70
C CYS A 220 2.75 14.39 -8.15
N THR A 221 1.59 14.65 -8.77
CA THR A 221 0.68 13.67 -9.35
C THR A 221 0.03 14.26 -10.61
N ALA A 222 -0.28 13.40 -11.58
CA ALA A 222 -1.00 13.74 -12.81
C ALA A 222 -2.49 13.34 -12.74
N LEU A 223 -3.00 13.00 -11.55
CA LEU A 223 -4.40 12.62 -11.36
C LEU A 223 -5.37 13.74 -11.73
N THR A 224 -6.44 13.35 -12.42
CA THR A 224 -7.50 14.24 -12.92
C THR A 224 -8.86 13.63 -12.61
N SER A 225 -9.91 14.44 -12.73
CA SER A 225 -11.29 13.99 -12.60
C SER A 225 -11.66 12.91 -13.63
N GLU A 226 -11.02 12.90 -14.80
CA GLU A 226 -11.22 11.87 -15.82
C GLU A 226 -10.79 10.48 -15.33
N HIS A 227 -9.64 10.38 -14.67
CA HIS A 227 -9.17 9.13 -14.07
C HIS A 227 -10.16 8.63 -13.01
N MET A 228 -10.62 9.52 -12.12
CA MET A 228 -11.61 9.18 -11.07
C MET A 228 -12.92 8.65 -11.66
N ASN A 229 -13.45 9.34 -12.67
CA ASN A 229 -14.70 8.94 -13.32
C ASN A 229 -14.57 7.61 -14.06
N THR A 230 -13.42 7.38 -14.70
CA THR A 230 -13.11 6.12 -15.38
C THR A 230 -13.05 4.96 -14.40
N LEU A 231 -12.34 5.14 -13.28
CA LEU A 231 -12.28 4.14 -12.22
C LEU A 231 -13.68 3.82 -11.66
N LEU A 232 -14.48 4.85 -11.37
CA LEU A 232 -15.85 4.67 -10.89
C LEU A 232 -16.71 3.86 -11.88
N GLY A 233 -16.63 4.18 -13.17
CA GLY A 233 -17.32 3.41 -14.22
C GLY A 233 -16.90 1.95 -14.25
N ASN A 234 -15.60 1.67 -14.14
CA ASN A 234 -15.07 0.32 -14.07
C ASN A 234 -15.52 -0.43 -12.82
N ILE A 235 -15.55 0.23 -11.65
CA ILE A 235 -16.05 -0.36 -10.40
C ILE A 235 -17.52 -0.76 -10.54
N LEU A 236 -18.37 0.12 -11.07
CA LEU A 236 -19.79 -0.17 -11.26
C LEU A 236 -19.98 -1.38 -12.19
N LYS A 237 -19.18 -1.48 -13.25
CA LYS A 237 -19.21 -2.63 -14.18
C LYS A 237 -18.73 -3.91 -13.49
N ILE A 238 -17.67 -3.85 -12.68
CA ILE A 238 -17.18 -4.99 -11.89
C ILE A 238 -18.26 -5.47 -10.91
N ILE A 239 -18.90 -4.55 -10.18
CA ILE A 239 -20.00 -4.88 -9.26
C ILE A 239 -21.14 -5.56 -10.03
N TYR A 240 -21.55 -4.98 -11.15
CA TYR A 240 -22.61 -5.54 -12.00
C TYR A 240 -22.28 -6.97 -12.46
N ASN A 241 -21.05 -7.22 -12.92
CA ASN A 241 -20.60 -8.53 -13.37
C ASN A 241 -20.58 -9.60 -12.25
N ASN A 242 -20.54 -9.18 -10.99
CA ASN A 242 -20.43 -10.05 -9.81
C ASN A 242 -21.72 -10.10 -8.97
N LEU A 243 -22.83 -9.54 -9.47
CA LEU A 243 -24.14 -9.66 -8.83
C LEU A 243 -24.58 -11.13 -8.72
N GLY A 244 -25.08 -11.51 -7.55
CA GLY A 244 -25.55 -12.87 -7.27
C GLY A 244 -24.47 -13.88 -6.86
N ILE A 245 -23.24 -13.42 -6.59
CA ILE A 245 -22.19 -14.24 -5.95
C ILE A 245 -22.34 -14.14 -4.43
N ASP A 246 -22.39 -15.30 -3.74
CA ASP A 246 -22.56 -15.36 -2.27
C ASP A 246 -21.37 -14.77 -1.49
N GLU A 247 -20.16 -14.78 -2.07
CA GLU A 247 -18.93 -14.19 -1.50
C GLU A 247 -18.84 -12.67 -1.75
N GLY A 248 -19.87 -11.92 -1.37
CA GLY A 248 -19.97 -10.46 -1.60
C GLY A 248 -19.33 -9.56 -0.54
N ALA A 249 -18.54 -10.11 0.41
CA ALA A 249 -17.98 -9.33 1.52
C ALA A 249 -17.00 -8.22 1.08
N TRP A 250 -16.36 -8.37 -0.08
CA TRP A 250 -15.51 -7.33 -0.67
C TRP A 250 -16.33 -6.13 -1.20
N MET A 251 -17.54 -6.36 -1.71
CA MET A 251 -18.42 -5.28 -2.22
C MET A 251 -18.89 -4.35 -1.09
N LYS A 252 -19.15 -4.89 0.10
CA LYS A 252 -19.55 -4.09 1.28
C LYS A 252 -18.44 -3.12 1.70
N ARG A 253 -17.20 -3.61 1.71
CA ARG A 253 -16.01 -2.82 2.07
C ARG A 253 -15.72 -1.72 1.04
N LEU A 254 -15.89 -1.99 -0.25
CA LEU A 254 -15.80 -0.95 -1.29
C LEU A 254 -16.83 0.18 -1.10
N ALA A 255 -18.01 -0.15 -0.59
CA ALA A 255 -19.05 0.84 -0.33
C ALA A 255 -18.84 1.62 0.98
N GLY A 256 -17.82 1.28 1.78
CA GLY A 256 -17.62 1.84 3.12
C GLY A 256 -18.76 1.48 4.09
N ILE A 257 -19.46 0.37 3.85
CA ILE A 257 -20.58 -0.10 4.68
C ILE A 257 -20.07 -1.26 5.53
N ASP A 258 -19.60 -0.96 6.74
CA ASP A 258 -19.45 -1.93 7.83
C ASP A 258 -20.59 -1.81 8.85
#